data_AF-A0A1Q3JG11-F1
#
_entry.id   AF-A0A1Q3JG11-F1
#
_cell.length_a   1.000
_cell.length_b   1.000
_cell.length_c   1.000
_cell.angle_alpha   90.00
_cell.angle_beta   90.00
_cell.angle_gamma   90.00
#
_symmetry.space_group_name_H-M   'P 1'
#
loop_
_entity.id
_entity.type
_entity.pdbx_description
1 polymer ?
#
loop_
_entity_poly.entity_id
_entity_poly.type
_entity_poly.pdbx_seq_one_letter_code
_entity_poly.pdbx_strand_id
1 'polypeptide(L)'
;MAATPDGSTFFTVQPPRQSPDGKVWPDGRYLVAHAVGAQKFWVTRFRAEALRGRQAAHVLPSGDYWSALRRYADLIVVDSPATETSQAGIIVAPFMDQTVLVVSADQSDVRPPAILRDSITGAGGRCAGVFFNRAAVEPPGFLKAVLR
;
A
#
# COMPACT_ATOMS: atom_id res chain seq x y z
N MET A 1 -5.92 5.95 -17.86
CA MET A 1 -4.85 6.97 -17.91
C MET A 1 -3.63 6.44 -17.18
N ALA A 2 -2.43 6.98 -17.45
CA ALA A 2 -1.24 6.63 -16.68
C ALA A 2 -1.43 7.01 -15.21
N ALA A 3 -0.86 6.22 -14.29
CA ALA A 3 -1.05 6.44 -12.86
C ALA A 3 -0.24 7.61 -12.28
N THR A 4 0.75 8.06 -13.04
CA THR A 4 1.59 9.22 -12.74
C THR A 4 1.69 10.13 -13.95
N PRO A 5 1.78 11.46 -13.75
CA PRO A 5 1.90 12.41 -14.86
C PRO A 5 3.14 12.23 -15.74
N ASP A 6 4.25 11.76 -15.15
CA ASP A 6 5.54 11.56 -15.83
C ASP A 6 5.78 10.12 -16.31
N GLY A 7 4.82 9.21 -16.07
CA GLY A 7 4.91 7.81 -16.47
C GLY A 7 5.85 6.94 -15.62
N SER A 8 6.41 7.48 -14.53
CA SER A 8 7.24 6.72 -13.58
C SER A 8 6.45 5.67 -12.80
N THR A 9 7.11 4.66 -12.26
CA THR A 9 6.53 3.68 -11.34
C THR A 9 7.42 3.47 -10.12
N PHE A 10 6.82 3.02 -9.02
CA PHE A 10 7.54 2.61 -7.80
C PHE A 10 7.84 1.10 -7.78
N PHE A 11 7.59 0.40 -8.89
CA PHE A 11 7.84 -1.04 -9.03
C PHE A 11 8.30 -1.36 -10.45
N THR A 12 8.89 -2.55 -10.61
CA THR A 12 9.14 -3.19 -11.89
C THR A 12 8.53 -4.59 -11.92
N VAL A 13 8.14 -5.09 -13.10
CA VAL A 13 7.64 -6.46 -13.27
C VAL A 13 8.75 -7.34 -13.83
N GLN A 14 9.08 -8.41 -13.11
CA GLN A 14 10.12 -9.35 -13.51
C GLN A 14 9.58 -10.79 -13.60
N PRO A 15 9.95 -11.57 -14.63
CA PRO A 15 10.71 -11.14 -15.80
C PRO A 15 9.93 -10.12 -16.67
N PRO A 16 10.62 -9.21 -17.39
CA PRO A 16 9.96 -8.23 -18.23
C PRO A 16 9.11 -8.89 -19.32
N ARG A 17 7.91 -8.37 -19.54
CA ARG A 17 7.05 -8.82 -20.64
C ARG A 17 7.51 -8.19 -21.95
N GLN A 18 7.45 -8.94 -23.04
CA GLN A 18 7.58 -8.38 -24.37
C GLN A 18 6.20 -8.09 -24.97
N SER A 19 6.06 -6.96 -25.67
CA SER A 19 4.92 -6.69 -26.55
C SER A 19 5.03 -7.50 -27.85
N PRO A 20 3.93 -7.62 -28.63
CA PRO A 20 3.95 -8.33 -29.91
C PRO A 20 4.97 -7.78 -30.93
N ASP A 21 5.38 -6.52 -30.79
CA ASP A 21 6.41 -5.85 -31.60
C ASP A 21 7.84 -6.07 -31.06
N GLY A 22 8.03 -6.92 -30.05
CA GLY A 22 9.33 -7.26 -29.47
C GLY A 22 9.89 -6.25 -28.46
N LYS A 23 9.19 -5.14 -28.20
CA LYS A 23 9.61 -4.16 -27.18
C LYS A 23 9.30 -4.63 -25.77
N VAL A 24 9.98 -4.06 -24.78
CA VAL A 24 9.63 -4.29 -23.37
C VAL A 24 8.30 -3.58 -23.08
N TRP A 25 7.36 -4.34 -22.54
CA TRP A 25 6.07 -3.84 -22.08
C TRP A 25 6.29 -2.92 -20.87
N PRO A 26 5.86 -1.65 -20.89
CA PRO A 26 6.15 -0.72 -19.81
C PRO A 26 5.49 -1.14 -18.48
N ASP A 27 6.24 -1.06 -17.38
CA ASP A 27 5.75 -1.43 -16.05
C ASP A 27 4.55 -0.57 -15.60
N GLY A 28 4.51 0.70 -16.01
CA GLY A 28 3.37 1.60 -15.77
C GLY A 28 2.04 1.11 -16.33
N ARG A 29 2.03 0.15 -17.27
CA ARG A 29 0.80 -0.47 -17.78
C ARG A 29 0.14 -1.43 -16.79
N TYR A 30 0.85 -1.84 -15.73
CA TYR A 30 0.29 -2.64 -14.64
C TYR A 30 -0.33 -1.78 -13.54
N LEU A 31 -0.24 -0.44 -13.62
CA LEU A 31 -0.88 0.47 -12.68
C LEU A 31 -1.96 1.27 -13.42
N VAL A 32 -3.19 1.21 -12.94
CA VAL A 32 -4.29 2.03 -13.47
C VAL A 32 -4.69 3.09 -12.48
N ALA A 33 -5.05 4.27 -12.98
CA ALA A 33 -5.66 5.34 -12.21
C ALA A 33 -7.08 5.61 -12.71
N HIS A 34 -8.00 5.74 -11.76
CA HIS A 34 -9.39 6.12 -11.97
C HIS A 34 -9.69 7.39 -11.17
N ALA A 35 -10.18 8.43 -11.84
CA ALA A 35 -10.74 9.59 -11.15
C ALA A 35 -12.12 9.21 -10.58
N VAL A 36 -12.40 9.64 -9.36
CA VAL A 36 -13.65 9.32 -8.65
C VAL A 36 -14.44 10.60 -8.41
N GLY A 37 -15.62 10.67 -9.02
CA GLY A 37 -16.49 11.83 -8.96
C GLY A 37 -15.95 13.04 -9.73
N ALA A 38 -16.47 14.23 -9.41
CA ALA A 38 -16.03 15.50 -9.98
C ALA A 38 -14.83 16.13 -9.23
N GLN A 39 -14.35 15.46 -8.18
CA GLN A 39 -13.31 15.95 -7.27
C GLN A 39 -11.91 15.54 -7.72
N LYS A 40 -10.87 16.16 -7.14
CA LYS A 40 -9.45 15.77 -7.29
C LYS A 40 -9.12 14.51 -6.47
N PHE A 41 -9.89 13.44 -6.68
CA PHE A 41 -9.68 12.16 -6.02
C PHE A 41 -9.41 11.08 -7.05
N TRP A 42 -8.30 10.36 -6.88
CA TRP A 42 -7.88 9.28 -7.74
C TRP A 42 -7.64 8.01 -6.94
N VAL A 43 -8.10 6.89 -7.49
CA VAL A 43 -7.80 5.56 -6.99
C VAL A 43 -6.88 4.88 -7.97
N THR A 44 -5.70 4.48 -7.49
CA THR A 44 -4.77 3.66 -8.25
C THR A 44 -4.87 2.21 -7.86
N ARG A 45 -4.82 1.30 -8.83
CA ARG A 45 -4.81 -0.15 -8.59
C ARG A 45 -3.74 -0.83 -9.41
N PHE A 46 -2.96 -1.68 -8.73
CA PHE A 46 -2.09 -2.63 -9.42
C PHE A 46 -2.92 -3.76 -10.05
N ARG A 47 -2.69 -4.02 -11.33
CA ARG A 47 -3.37 -5.03 -12.13
C ARG A 47 -2.64 -6.36 -12.04
N ALA A 48 -2.76 -7.01 -10.88
CA ALA A 48 -2.18 -8.33 -10.66
C ALA A 48 -2.66 -9.34 -11.72
N GLU A 49 -3.90 -9.21 -12.21
CA GLU A 49 -4.47 -10.06 -13.26
C GLU A 49 -3.79 -9.91 -14.63
N ALA A 50 -2.99 -8.85 -14.84
CA ALA A 50 -2.23 -8.67 -16.07
C ALA A 50 -0.88 -9.40 -16.06
N LEU A 51 -0.41 -9.86 -14.89
CA LEU A 51 0.81 -10.67 -14.75
C LEU A 51 0.62 -12.03 -15.44
N ARG A 52 1.68 -12.58 -16.02
CA ARG A 52 1.67 -13.87 -16.72
C ARG A 52 2.78 -14.78 -16.25
N GLY A 53 2.49 -16.08 -16.12
CA GLY A 53 3.50 -17.07 -15.79
C GLY A 53 4.20 -16.76 -14.46
N ARG A 54 5.53 -16.61 -14.49
CA ARG A 54 6.36 -16.36 -13.30
C ARG A 54 6.59 -14.88 -13.00
N GLN A 55 5.77 -13.99 -13.58
CA GLN A 55 5.92 -12.56 -13.35
C GLN A 55 5.51 -12.16 -11.94
N ALA A 56 6.33 -11.32 -11.31
CA ALA A 56 6.05 -10.70 -10.03
C ALA A 56 6.41 -9.21 -10.09
N ALA A 57 5.70 -8.41 -9.29
CA ALA A 57 6.06 -7.02 -9.06
C ALA A 57 7.14 -6.93 -7.98
N HIS A 58 8.20 -6.19 -8.28
CA HIS A 58 9.28 -5.87 -7.35
C HIS A 58 9.24 -4.38 -7.06
N VAL A 59 8.98 -4.02 -5.81
CA VAL A 59 8.99 -2.62 -5.36
C VAL A 59 10.42 -2.09 -5.44
N LEU A 60 10.56 -0.89 -6.02
CA LEU A 60 11.84 -0.21 -6.16
C LEU A 60 12.15 0.57 -4.87
N PRO A 61 13.37 0.47 -4.32
CA PRO A 61 13.81 1.27 -3.18
C PRO A 61 14.22 2.69 -3.62
N SER A 62 13.38 3.36 -4.41
CA SER A 62 13.60 4.75 -4.85
C SER A 62 12.43 5.66 -4.46
N GLY A 63 12.77 6.88 -4.07
CA GLY A 63 11.84 7.94 -3.70
C GLY A 63 11.30 8.75 -4.88
N ASP A 64 11.84 8.59 -6.10
CA ASP A 64 11.57 9.51 -7.21
C ASP A 64 10.10 9.59 -7.60
N TYR A 65 9.45 8.41 -7.68
CA TYR A 65 8.01 8.30 -7.93
C TYR A 65 7.20 9.08 -6.89
N TRP A 66 7.53 8.89 -5.61
CA TRP A 66 6.81 9.49 -4.50
C TRP A 66 7.03 11.01 -4.44
N SER A 67 8.25 11.47 -4.70
CA SER A 67 8.59 12.90 -4.82
C SER A 67 7.85 13.56 -5.98
N ALA A 68 7.75 12.89 -7.13
CA ALA A 68 7.01 13.39 -8.27
C ALA A 68 5.50 13.50 -7.97
N LEU A 69 4.91 12.48 -7.35
CA LEU A 69 3.49 12.41 -7.01
C LEU A 69 3.07 13.49 -6.00
N ARG A 70 3.92 13.78 -5.01
CA ARG A 70 3.70 14.84 -4.00
C ARG A 70 3.47 16.24 -4.58
N ARG A 71 3.94 16.51 -5.80
CA ARG A 71 3.71 17.81 -6.47
C ARG A 71 2.26 17.98 -6.96
N TYR A 72 1.50 16.89 -7.02
CA TYR A 72 0.17 16.86 -7.63
C TYR A 72 -0.95 16.39 -6.68
N ALA A 73 -0.60 15.77 -5.55
CA ALA A 73 -1.55 15.22 -4.60
C ALA A 73 -1.33 15.81 -3.20
N ASP A 74 -2.40 16.36 -2.61
CA ASP A 74 -2.39 16.88 -1.24
C ASP A 74 -2.32 15.77 -0.18
N LEU A 75 -2.85 14.58 -0.51
CA LEU A 75 -2.83 13.38 0.33
C LEU A 75 -2.60 12.15 -0.54
N ILE A 76 -1.68 11.29 -0.10
CA ILE A 76 -1.37 10.01 -0.75
C ILE A 76 -1.59 8.92 0.30
N VAL A 77 -2.49 7.98 0.01
CA VAL A 77 -2.70 6.79 0.84
C VAL A 77 -2.24 5.59 0.03
N VAL A 78 -1.31 4.82 0.59
CA VAL A 78 -0.79 3.60 -0.02
C VAL A 78 -1.27 2.43 0.81
N ASP A 79 -2.13 1.60 0.22
CA ASP A 79 -2.45 0.30 0.77
C ASP A 79 -1.36 -0.71 0.39
N SER A 80 -1.04 -1.61 1.30
CA SER A 80 0.01 -2.61 1.11
C SER A 80 -0.47 -4.00 1.51
N PRO A 81 -0.07 -5.06 0.79
CA PRO A 81 -0.36 -6.42 1.23
C PRO A 81 0.23 -6.70 2.62
N ALA A 82 -0.39 -7.64 3.33
CA ALA A 82 0.10 -8.09 4.63
C ALA A 82 1.51 -8.69 4.52
N THR A 83 2.32 -8.55 5.56
CA THR A 83 3.75 -8.88 5.53
C THR A 83 4.07 -10.36 5.35
N GLU A 84 3.10 -11.23 5.64
CA GLU A 84 3.14 -12.66 5.38
C GLU A 84 3.18 -12.96 3.87
N THR A 85 2.68 -12.03 3.06
CA THR A 85 2.57 -12.17 1.59
C THR A 85 3.54 -11.28 0.83
N SER A 86 3.95 -10.13 1.39
CA SER A 86 4.82 -9.18 0.70
C SER A 86 5.60 -8.27 1.64
N GLN A 87 6.84 -7.97 1.28
CA GLN A 87 7.66 -6.93 1.95
C GLN A 87 7.41 -5.52 1.40
N ALA A 88 6.45 -5.35 0.47
CA ALA A 88 6.18 -4.09 -0.18
C ALA A 88 5.96 -2.93 0.81
N GLY A 89 5.20 -3.17 1.90
CA GLY A 89 4.92 -2.15 2.91
C GLY A 89 6.18 -1.63 3.59
N ILE A 90 7.11 -2.53 3.92
CA ILE A 90 8.39 -2.18 4.54
C ILE A 90 9.28 -1.40 3.57
N ILE A 91 9.31 -1.78 2.28
CA ILE A 91 10.12 -1.09 1.25
C ILE A 91 9.57 0.30 0.94
N VAL A 92 8.25 0.49 0.97
CA VAL A 92 7.61 1.79 0.68
C VAL A 92 7.64 2.73 1.89
N ALA A 93 7.59 2.22 3.12
CA ALA A 93 7.46 3.01 4.33
C ALA A 93 8.48 4.17 4.50
N PRO A 94 9.76 4.05 4.09
CA PRO A 94 10.72 5.16 4.18
C PRO A 94 10.36 6.37 3.32
N PHE A 95 9.52 6.18 2.30
CA PHE A 95 9.06 7.26 1.43
C PHE A 95 7.72 7.85 1.87
N MET A 96 7.13 7.33 2.95
CA MET A 96 5.86 7.78 3.51
C MET A 96 6.08 8.72 4.69
N ASP A 97 5.18 9.69 4.84
CA ASP A 97 5.25 10.60 5.98
C ASP A 97 4.93 9.86 7.28
N GLN A 98 3.92 8.99 7.26
CA GLN A 98 3.53 8.14 8.38
C GLN A 98 3.02 6.78 7.86
N THR A 99 3.25 5.73 8.64
CA THR A 99 2.73 4.38 8.42
C THR A 99 1.81 4.00 9.57
N VAL A 100 0.66 3.40 9.25
CA VAL A 100 -0.29 2.89 10.25
C VAL A 100 -0.36 1.38 10.13
N LEU A 101 -0.21 0.68 11.25
CA LEU A 101 -0.33 -0.78 11.29
C LEU A 101 -1.79 -1.17 11.50
N VAL A 102 -2.37 -1.92 10.57
CA VAL A 102 -3.73 -2.45 10.72
C VAL A 102 -3.64 -3.85 11.32
N VAL A 103 -4.22 -4.02 12.51
CA VAL A 103 -4.17 -5.28 13.28
C VAL A 103 -5.60 -5.75 13.53
N SER A 104 -5.86 -7.05 13.40
CA SER A 104 -7.17 -7.60 13.78
C SER A 104 -7.33 -7.54 15.31
N ALA A 105 -8.44 -7.01 15.82
CA ALA A 105 -8.75 -7.00 17.24
C ALA A 105 -8.86 -8.41 17.84
N ASP A 106 -9.16 -9.40 16.98
CA ASP A 106 -9.25 -10.82 17.33
C ASP A 106 -7.85 -11.44 17.54
N GLN A 107 -6.77 -10.73 17.17
CA GLN A 107 -5.40 -11.17 17.32
C GLN A 107 -4.89 -10.86 18.73
N SER A 108 -4.77 -11.89 19.56
CA SER A 108 -4.27 -11.76 20.93
C SER A 108 -2.75 -11.59 21.03
N ASP A 109 -2.01 -11.93 19.97
CA ASP A 109 -0.55 -11.83 19.96
C ASP A 109 -0.08 -10.45 19.48
N VAL A 110 0.54 -9.71 20.41
CA VAL A 110 1.09 -8.37 20.18
C VAL A 110 2.51 -8.39 19.57
N ARG A 111 3.17 -9.56 19.50
CA ARG A 111 4.54 -9.68 18.98
C ARG A 111 4.64 -9.39 17.48
N PRO A 112 3.78 -9.92 16.60
CA PRO A 112 3.90 -9.66 15.16
C PRO A 112 3.79 -8.16 14.80
N PRO A 113 2.82 -7.39 15.34
CA PRO A 113 2.79 -5.95 15.12
C PRO A 113 4.03 -5.21 15.63
N ALA A 114 4.62 -5.64 16.76
CA ALA A 114 5.85 -5.05 17.29
C ALA A 114 7.06 -5.31 16.37
N ILE A 115 7.22 -6.55 15.90
CA ILE A 115 8.28 -6.92 14.94
C ILE A 115 8.12 -6.12 13.64
N LEU A 116 6.89 -5.96 13.15
CA LEU A 116 6.61 -5.18 11.94
C LEU A 116 6.96 -3.70 12.13
N ARG A 117 6.55 -3.10 13.26
CA ARG A 117 6.95 -1.73 13.62
C ARG A 117 8.46 -1.57 13.61
N ASP A 118 9.18 -2.49 14.24
CA ASP A 118 10.64 -2.44 14.34
C ASP A 118 11.29 -2.62 12.96
N SER A 119 10.74 -3.49 12.11
CA SER A 119 11.19 -3.67 10.71
C SER A 119 11.01 -2.42 9.87
N ILE A 120 9.84 -1.76 9.98
CA ILE A 120 9.57 -0.48 9.30
C ILE A 120 10.53 0.60 9.79
N THR A 121 10.73 0.69 11.10
CA THR A 121 11.64 1.68 11.71
C THR A 121 13.08 1.43 11.26
N GLY A 122 13.52 0.17 11.24
CA GLY A 122 14.85 -0.23 10.76
C GLY A 122 15.08 0.06 9.27
N ALA A 123 14.02 0.03 8.45
CA ALA A 123 14.08 0.44 7.05
C ALA A 123 14.12 1.98 6.85
N GLY A 124 13.88 2.76 7.91
CA GLY A 124 13.83 4.23 7.86
C GLY A 124 12.41 4.81 7.76
N GLY A 125 11.37 3.99 7.90
CA GLY A 125 9.98 4.43 7.96
C GLY A 125 9.56 4.92 9.36
N ARG A 126 8.39 5.57 9.44
CA ARG A 126 7.81 6.07 10.69
C ARG A 126 6.46 5.42 10.95
N CYS A 127 6.31 4.74 12.09
CA CYS A 127 5.03 4.19 12.53
C CYS A 127 4.29 5.20 13.42
N ALA A 128 3.16 5.72 12.95
CA ALA A 128 2.31 6.64 13.73
C ALA A 128 1.54 5.94 14.85
N GLY A 129 1.19 4.66 14.64
CA GLY A 129 0.39 3.89 15.58
C GLY A 129 -0.21 2.63 14.97
N VAL A 130 -1.16 2.06 15.72
CA VAL A 130 -1.87 0.83 15.38
C VAL A 130 -3.37 1.14 15.27
N PHE A 131 -4.00 0.62 14.22
CA PHE A 131 -5.44 0.62 14.04
C PHE A 131 -5.99 -0.79 14.25
N PHE A 132 -6.80 -0.99 15.28
CA PHE A 132 -7.47 -2.26 15.54
C PHE A 132 -8.74 -2.37 14.68
N ASN A 133 -8.68 -3.23 13.67
CA ASN A 133 -9.83 -3.57 12.83
C ASN A 133 -10.67 -4.67 13.50
N ARG A 134 -11.98 -4.70 13.26
CA ARG A 134 -12.93 -5.68 13.85
C ARG A 134 -13.10 -5.61 15.37
N ALA A 135 -12.74 -4.49 16.00
CA ALA A 135 -13.01 -4.30 17.43
C ALA A 135 -14.51 -4.45 17.70
N ALA A 136 -14.88 -5.44 18.53
CA ALA A 136 -16.24 -5.53 19.03
C ALA A 136 -16.52 -4.31 19.90
N VAL A 137 -17.57 -3.56 19.59
CA VAL A 137 -18.04 -2.47 20.46
C VAL A 137 -18.58 -3.14 21.71
N GLU A 138 -17.82 -3.14 22.80
CA GLU A 138 -18.42 -3.41 24.11
C GLU A 138 -19.43 -2.30 24.40
N PRO A 139 -20.71 -2.62 24.66
CA PRO A 139 -21.67 -1.62 25.06
C PRO A 139 -21.15 -0.93 26.33
N PRO A 140 -21.13 0.41 26.38
CA PRO A 140 -20.77 1.15 27.57
C PRO A 140 -21.53 0.61 28.78
N GLY A 141 -20.89 0.58 29.96
CA GLY A 141 -21.48 -0.02 31.18
C GLY A 141 -22.87 0.50 31.52
N PHE A 142 -23.20 1.75 31.15
CA PHE A 142 -24.52 2.34 31.35
C PHE A 142 -25.61 1.73 30.44
N LEU A 143 -25.29 1.26 29.24
CA LEU A 143 -26.22 0.56 28.34
C LEU A 143 -26.50 -0.87 28.81
N LYS A 144 -25.52 -1.54 29.44
CA LYS A 144 -25.71 -2.86 30.07
C LYS A 144 -26.71 -2.80 31.25
N ALA A 145 -26.86 -1.65 31.90
CA ALA A 145 -27.78 -1.46 33.02
C ALA A 145 -29.25 -1.23 32.58
N VAL A 146 -29.48 -0.76 31.35
CA VAL A 146 -30.82 -0.46 30.81
C VAL A 146 -31.43 -1.64 30.04
N LEU A 147 -30.60 -2.57 29.58
CA LEU A 147 -31.01 -3.75 28.80
C LEU A 147 -31.26 -5.00 29.67
N ARG A 148 -31.48 -4.85 30.98
CA ARG A 148 -31.67 -5.95 31.94
C ARG A 148 -33.03 -5.91 32.60
#